data_AF-F3NFE1-F1
#
_entry.id   AF-F3NFE1-F1
#
_cell.length_a   1.000
_cell.length_b   1.000
_cell.length_c   1.000
_cell.angle_alpha   90.00
_cell.angle_beta   90.00
_cell.angle_gamma   90.00
#
_symmetry.space_group_name_H-M   'P 1'
#
loop_
_entity.id
_entity.type
_entity.pdbx_description
1 polymer ?
#
loop_
_entity_poly.entity_id
_entity_poly.type
_entity_poly.pdbx_seq_one_letter_code
_entity_poly.pdbx_strand_id
1 'polypeptide(L)'
;MRGAVAPRFRMRLGQAGSFRVQRLVLLELAVAALVVGWVAGPLLMVPAVVVAVLLVSLALVRRRGRSLPEWLLTARELRARQRRAAALVIPADAEPALVPALECEPSLRTYSYGVRDRRPVGIVGDGTFVTAVLQVEADATALRAEVSRQPLPLGLVRDALEVDGIRLESAQIVLHTQPAPALHLPRQSVAVANYLPLQQQTGTPAVRITWVALKLDPELCAEAVAARGGGATGARKCVVRVADHLASRLTGAGFRVTVLDEEGLVAALATSACADPLVTAEAARGSARERRTQESGRNWRCDNRRHTTYWIGRWPQLGGAESLPRFLTGVTAIPALATTFSLTLARGERQEVSLRGHLRVTGRSEEELIAARRALQDTARRSGAGLVRLDREQVPGMLATLPLGGAR
;
A
#
# COMPACT_ATOMS: atom_id res chain seq x y z
N MET A 1 -17.57 -24.17 28.46
CA MET A 1 -16.65 -23.02 28.32
C MET A 1 -15.79 -23.21 27.07
N ARG A 2 -16.13 -22.55 25.95
CA ARG A 2 -15.33 -22.59 24.72
C ARG A 2 -14.40 -21.38 24.72
N GLY A 3 -13.10 -21.61 24.87
CA GLY A 3 -12.09 -20.56 24.84
C GLY A 3 -12.08 -19.86 23.49
N ALA A 4 -12.15 -18.52 23.50
CA ALA A 4 -12.00 -17.70 22.30
C ALA A 4 -10.58 -17.91 21.74
N VAL A 5 -10.49 -18.64 20.61
CA VAL A 5 -9.24 -18.79 19.88
C VAL A 5 -8.87 -17.42 19.31
N ALA A 6 -7.95 -16.72 19.97
CA ALA A 6 -7.40 -15.47 19.46
C ALA A 6 -6.72 -15.74 18.10
N PRO A 7 -7.06 -14.99 17.04
CA PRO A 7 -6.47 -15.22 15.73
C PRO A 7 -4.95 -15.10 15.75
N ARG A 8 -4.27 -16.13 15.23
CA ARG A 8 -2.83 -16.08 14.97
C ARG A 8 -2.59 -15.37 13.64
N PHE A 9 -2.18 -14.11 13.71
CA PHE A 9 -1.67 -13.38 12.56
C PHE A 9 -0.19 -13.70 12.37
N ARG A 10 0.21 -14.21 11.20
CA ARG A 10 1.63 -14.33 10.85
C ARG A 10 2.02 -13.18 9.93
N MET A 11 2.92 -12.33 10.43
CA MET A 11 3.50 -11.24 9.67
C MET A 11 4.62 -11.82 8.78
N ARG A 12 4.41 -11.88 7.45
CA ARG A 12 5.43 -12.38 6.51
C ARG A 12 6.46 -11.28 6.24
N LEU A 13 7.73 -11.54 6.59
CA LEU A 13 8.88 -10.74 6.13
C LEU A 13 9.22 -11.14 4.68
N GLY A 14 8.59 -10.50 3.69
CA GLY A 14 8.66 -10.89 2.28
C GLY A 14 10.04 -10.85 1.61
N GLN A 15 11.02 -10.11 2.16
CA GLN A 15 12.34 -9.96 1.52
C GLN A 15 13.51 -10.52 2.32
N ALA A 16 13.42 -10.67 3.65
CA ALA A 16 14.58 -11.04 4.48
C ALA A 16 15.04 -12.51 4.30
N GLY A 17 14.16 -13.40 3.85
CA GLY A 17 14.46 -14.83 3.70
C GLY A 17 15.38 -15.16 2.51
N SER A 18 15.13 -14.54 1.35
CA SER A 18 15.92 -14.78 0.12
C SER A 18 17.39 -14.40 0.28
N PHE A 19 17.67 -13.34 1.04
CA PHE A 19 19.04 -12.84 1.22
C PHE A 19 19.95 -13.75 2.03
N ARG A 20 19.40 -14.49 3.00
CA ARG A 20 20.21 -15.47 3.76
C ARG A 20 20.63 -16.63 2.86
N VAL A 21 19.70 -17.11 2.02
CA VAL A 21 19.95 -18.18 1.07
C VAL A 21 20.96 -17.73 0.01
N GLN A 22 20.75 -16.57 -0.61
CA GLN A 22 21.66 -16.05 -1.63
C GLN A 22 23.09 -15.83 -1.09
N ARG A 23 23.23 -15.32 0.14
CA ARG A 23 24.54 -15.16 0.78
C ARG A 23 25.22 -16.51 1.02
N LEU A 24 24.48 -17.51 1.50
CA LEU A 24 25.02 -18.85 1.71
C LEU A 24 25.50 -19.45 0.38
N VAL A 25 24.68 -19.37 -0.67
CA VAL A 25 25.05 -19.86 -2.00
C VAL A 25 26.30 -19.18 -2.55
N LEU A 26 26.44 -17.86 -2.41
CA LEU A 26 27.65 -17.15 -2.86
C LEU A 26 28.91 -17.57 -2.10
N LEU A 27 28.78 -17.85 -0.80
CA LEU A 27 29.90 -18.36 0.01
C LEU A 27 30.23 -19.81 -0.33
N GLU A 28 29.23 -20.67 -0.53
CA GLU A 28 29.40 -22.05 -0.99
C GLU A 28 30.09 -22.11 -2.36
N LEU A 29 29.69 -21.26 -3.31
CA LEU A 29 30.34 -21.15 -4.62
C LEU A 29 31.79 -20.67 -4.51
N ALA A 30 32.10 -19.75 -3.58
CA ALA A 30 33.47 -19.31 -3.36
C ALA A 30 34.35 -20.45 -2.83
N VAL A 31 33.83 -21.26 -1.89
CA VAL A 31 34.53 -22.46 -1.40
C VAL A 31 34.68 -23.50 -2.51
N ALA A 32 33.64 -23.76 -3.30
CA ALA A 32 33.69 -24.69 -4.43
C ALA A 32 34.75 -24.27 -5.47
N ALA A 33 34.85 -22.97 -5.78
CA ALA A 33 35.87 -22.45 -6.69
C ALA A 33 37.29 -22.72 -6.18
N LEU A 34 37.54 -22.51 -4.88
CA LEU A 34 38.83 -22.81 -4.26
C LEU A 34 39.15 -24.32 -4.27
N VAL A 35 38.16 -25.18 -4.01
CA VAL A 35 38.33 -26.65 -4.07
C VAL A 35 38.65 -27.11 -5.48
N VAL A 36 37.95 -26.60 -6.49
CA VAL A 36 38.22 -26.92 -7.91
C VAL A 36 39.62 -26.45 -8.31
N GLY A 37 40.01 -25.22 -7.92
CA GLY A 37 41.35 -24.70 -8.17
C GLY A 37 42.45 -25.54 -7.50
N TRP A 38 42.20 -26.03 -6.28
CA TRP A 38 43.12 -26.91 -5.56
C TRP A 38 43.32 -28.25 -6.26
N VAL A 39 42.23 -28.88 -6.73
CA VAL A 39 42.27 -30.19 -7.41
C VAL A 39 42.87 -30.09 -8.81
N ALA A 40 42.62 -29.00 -9.54
CA ALA A 40 43.04 -28.84 -10.94
C ALA A 40 44.50 -28.34 -11.11
N GLY A 41 45.17 -27.97 -10.01
CA GLY A 41 46.60 -27.67 -9.96
C GLY A 41 46.97 -26.19 -9.81
N PRO A 42 48.27 -25.88 -9.57
CA PRO A 42 48.73 -24.56 -9.12
C PRO A 42 48.39 -23.40 -10.08
N LEU A 43 48.38 -23.66 -11.40
CA LEU A 43 48.05 -22.65 -12.41
C LEU A 43 46.60 -22.16 -12.31
N LEU A 44 45.67 -23.01 -11.87
CA LEU A 44 44.24 -22.68 -11.77
C LEU A 44 43.87 -22.11 -10.39
N MET A 45 44.78 -22.15 -9.43
CA MET A 45 44.56 -21.61 -8.09
C MET A 45 44.47 -20.08 -8.09
N VAL A 46 45.30 -19.39 -8.89
CA VAL A 46 45.26 -17.93 -9.01
C VAL A 46 43.90 -17.42 -9.51
N PRO A 47 43.34 -17.88 -10.66
CA PRO A 47 42.01 -17.44 -11.08
C PRO A 47 40.91 -17.88 -10.11
N ALA A 48 41.02 -19.06 -9.48
CA ALA A 48 40.07 -19.50 -8.47
C ALA A 48 40.03 -18.56 -7.25
N VAL A 49 41.19 -18.11 -6.75
CA VAL A 49 41.28 -17.13 -5.67
C VAL A 49 40.66 -15.80 -6.07
N VAL A 50 40.91 -15.30 -7.29
CA VAL A 50 40.29 -14.07 -7.79
C VAL A 50 38.77 -14.17 -7.81
N VAL A 51 38.23 -15.28 -8.33
CA VAL A 51 36.78 -15.54 -8.36
C VAL A 51 36.20 -15.64 -6.95
N ALA A 52 36.86 -16.36 -6.04
CA ALA A 52 36.43 -16.49 -4.65
C ALA A 52 36.41 -15.13 -3.94
N VAL A 53 37.44 -14.30 -4.12
CA VAL A 53 37.50 -12.93 -3.56
C VAL A 53 36.37 -12.08 -4.13
N LEU A 54 36.10 -12.16 -5.43
CA LEU A 54 34.96 -11.44 -6.05
C LEU A 54 33.63 -11.90 -5.46
N LEU A 55 33.38 -13.20 -5.34
CA LEU A 55 32.13 -13.74 -4.77
C LEU A 55 31.95 -13.36 -3.30
N VAL A 56 33.00 -13.43 -2.50
CA VAL A 56 33.00 -13.00 -1.10
C VAL A 56 32.77 -11.49 -1.00
N SER A 57 33.42 -10.69 -1.86
CA SER A 57 33.20 -9.25 -1.91
C SER A 57 31.75 -8.94 -2.27
N LEU A 58 31.14 -9.66 -3.21
CA LEU A 58 29.74 -9.49 -3.61
C LEU A 58 28.77 -9.88 -2.48
N ALA A 59 29.13 -10.88 -1.67
CA ALA A 59 28.36 -11.34 -0.52
C ALA A 59 28.47 -10.40 0.70
N LEU A 60 29.60 -9.71 0.87
CA LEU A 60 29.91 -8.90 2.06
C LEU A 60 29.79 -7.38 1.83
N VAL A 61 30.12 -6.88 0.63
CA VAL A 61 30.07 -5.45 0.32
C VAL A 61 28.62 -5.01 0.20
N ARG A 62 28.21 -4.16 1.15
CA ARG A 62 26.87 -3.59 1.21
C ARG A 62 26.91 -2.13 0.83
N ARG A 63 26.11 -1.74 -0.15
CA ARG A 63 25.90 -0.32 -0.47
C ARG A 63 24.51 0.09 -0.01
N ARG A 64 24.44 0.92 1.04
CA ARG A 64 23.19 1.44 1.63
C ARG A 64 22.22 0.34 2.10
N GLY A 65 22.75 -0.74 2.68
CA GLY A 65 21.96 -1.81 3.30
C GLY A 65 21.44 -2.90 2.36
N ARG A 66 21.70 -2.83 1.05
CA ARG A 66 21.42 -3.90 0.07
C ARG A 66 22.72 -4.49 -0.49
N SER A 67 22.65 -5.74 -0.97
CA SER A 67 23.76 -6.35 -1.71
C SER A 67 23.93 -5.67 -3.09
N LEU A 68 25.12 -5.72 -3.67
CA LEU A 68 25.36 -5.15 -5.00
C LEU A 68 24.46 -5.74 -6.11
N PRO A 69 24.21 -7.06 -6.17
CA PRO A 69 23.29 -7.64 -7.14
C PRO A 69 21.86 -7.11 -7.02
N GLU A 70 21.30 -7.06 -5.81
CA GLU A 70 19.97 -6.50 -5.56
C GLU A 70 19.88 -5.03 -5.96
N TRP A 71 20.93 -4.26 -5.66
CA TRP A 71 21.00 -2.87 -6.05
C TRP A 71 20.95 -2.71 -7.57
N LEU A 72 21.65 -3.57 -8.32
CA LEU A 72 21.67 -3.54 -9.78
C LEU A 72 20.33 -3.99 -10.38
N LEU A 73 19.72 -5.04 -9.83
CA LEU A 73 18.40 -5.54 -10.25
C LEU A 73 17.34 -4.44 -10.09
N THR A 74 17.22 -3.87 -8.88
CA THR A 74 16.23 -2.80 -8.62
C THR A 74 16.51 -1.52 -9.42
N ALA A 75 17.78 -1.23 -9.75
CA ALA A 75 18.13 -0.13 -10.65
C ALA A 75 17.71 -0.41 -12.10
N ARG A 76 17.87 -1.65 -12.58
CA ARG A 76 17.42 -2.05 -13.93
C ARG A 76 15.90 -2.04 -14.02
N GLU A 77 15.20 -2.54 -13.01
CA GLU A 77 13.74 -2.53 -12.94
C GLU A 77 13.18 -1.09 -12.95
N LEU A 78 13.78 -0.18 -12.17
CA LEU A 78 13.41 1.23 -12.21
C LEU A 78 13.59 1.83 -13.60
N ARG A 79 14.74 1.60 -14.25
CA ARG A 79 14.97 2.09 -15.62
C ARG A 79 13.96 1.50 -16.60
N ALA A 80 13.64 0.22 -16.48
CA ALA A 80 12.64 -0.44 -17.31
C ALA A 80 11.25 0.18 -17.12
N ARG A 81 10.85 0.49 -15.87
CA ARG A 81 9.60 1.19 -15.58
C ARG A 81 9.61 2.62 -16.10
N GLN A 82 10.70 3.36 -15.94
CA GLN A 82 10.84 4.72 -16.48
C GLN A 82 10.76 4.75 -18.01
N ARG A 83 11.35 3.76 -18.69
CA ARG A 83 11.23 3.62 -20.16
C ARG A 83 9.80 3.28 -20.58
N ARG A 84 9.15 2.32 -19.91
CA ARG A 84 7.74 1.99 -20.15
C ARG A 84 6.83 3.18 -19.91
N ALA A 85 7.06 3.91 -18.82
CA ALA A 85 6.37 5.15 -18.53
C ALA A 85 6.61 6.18 -19.65
N ALA A 86 7.85 6.42 -20.09
CA ALA A 86 8.10 7.37 -21.17
C ALA A 86 7.38 7.05 -22.49
N ALA A 87 7.18 5.76 -22.80
CA ALA A 87 6.46 5.31 -23.99
C ALA A 87 4.93 5.20 -23.81
N LEU A 88 4.43 5.33 -22.58
CA LEU A 88 3.01 5.16 -22.27
C LEU A 88 2.20 6.38 -22.72
N VAL A 89 1.19 6.12 -23.55
CA VAL A 89 0.15 7.06 -23.93
C VAL A 89 -1.14 6.68 -23.21
N ILE A 90 -1.68 7.60 -22.41
CA ILE A 90 -2.97 7.42 -21.76
C ILE A 90 -4.08 7.79 -22.75
N PRO A 91 -5.15 6.99 -22.88
CA PRO A 91 -6.29 7.33 -23.73
C PRO A 91 -6.86 8.72 -23.42
N ALA A 92 -7.23 9.47 -24.45
CA ALA A 92 -7.73 10.85 -24.31
C ALA A 92 -9.08 10.92 -23.57
N ASP A 93 -9.86 9.84 -23.62
CA ASP A 93 -11.14 9.66 -22.95
C ASP A 93 -11.01 9.23 -21.49
N ALA A 94 -9.80 8.93 -21.00
CA ALA A 94 -9.60 8.54 -19.61
C ALA A 94 -10.05 9.64 -18.64
N GLU A 95 -10.70 9.24 -17.54
CA GLU A 95 -11.14 10.18 -16.50
C GLU A 95 -9.92 10.90 -15.88
N PRO A 96 -9.86 12.25 -15.88
CA PRO A 96 -8.68 13.01 -15.43
C PRO A 96 -8.21 12.65 -14.01
N ALA A 97 -9.14 12.35 -13.12
CA ALA A 97 -8.87 11.96 -11.74
C ALA A 97 -8.24 10.56 -11.63
N LEU A 98 -8.48 9.67 -12.60
CA LEU A 98 -7.92 8.32 -12.65
C LEU A 98 -6.51 8.28 -13.28
N VAL A 99 -6.12 9.29 -14.05
CA VAL A 99 -4.84 9.35 -14.79
C VAL A 99 -3.62 9.02 -13.92
N PRO A 100 -3.44 9.55 -12.69
CA PRO A 100 -2.29 9.19 -11.86
C PRO A 100 -2.18 7.70 -11.52
N ALA A 101 -3.32 7.01 -11.39
CA ALA A 101 -3.37 5.57 -11.18
C ALA A 101 -3.04 4.82 -12.48
N LEU A 102 -3.58 5.26 -13.63
CA LEU A 102 -3.29 4.67 -14.95
C LEU A 102 -1.83 4.82 -15.37
N GLU A 103 -1.18 5.93 -15.02
CA GLU A 103 0.25 6.10 -15.29
C GLU A 103 1.13 5.18 -14.44
N CYS A 104 0.62 4.69 -13.30
CA CYS A 104 1.28 3.68 -12.48
C CYS A 104 0.98 2.25 -12.95
N GLU A 105 -0.29 1.96 -13.26
CA GLU A 105 -0.75 0.66 -13.78
C GLU A 105 -1.72 0.89 -14.97
N PRO A 106 -1.20 0.84 -16.22
CA PRO A 106 -1.98 1.16 -17.43
C PRO A 106 -3.10 0.18 -17.74
N SER A 107 -3.05 -1.02 -17.17
CA SER A 107 -4.07 -2.04 -17.36
C SER A 107 -5.34 -1.79 -16.53
N LEU A 108 -5.30 -0.89 -15.54
CA LEU A 108 -6.46 -0.59 -14.70
C LEU A 108 -7.63 -0.07 -15.53
N ARG A 109 -8.81 -0.57 -15.22
CA ARG A 109 -10.10 -0.16 -15.76
C ARG A 109 -11.10 -0.08 -14.62
N THR A 110 -12.02 0.88 -14.71
CA THR A 110 -13.17 0.99 -13.82
C THR A 110 -14.41 0.46 -14.52
N TYR A 111 -15.35 -0.05 -13.73
CA TYR A 111 -16.61 -0.61 -14.19
C TYR A 111 -17.70 -0.25 -13.19
N SER A 112 -18.87 0.11 -13.69
CA SER A 112 -20.09 0.21 -12.91
C SER A 112 -20.88 -1.11 -12.98
N TYR A 113 -21.26 -1.65 -11.83
CA TYR A 113 -22.11 -2.84 -11.73
C TYR A 113 -23.32 -2.56 -10.83
N GLY A 114 -24.53 -2.69 -11.37
CA GLY A 114 -25.77 -2.54 -10.61
C GLY A 114 -26.87 -3.45 -11.10
N VAL A 115 -27.74 -3.88 -10.18
CA VAL A 115 -29.06 -4.44 -10.52
C VAL A 115 -30.03 -3.27 -10.59
N ARG A 116 -31.07 -3.35 -11.44
CA ARG A 116 -32.17 -2.38 -11.44
C ARG A 116 -32.66 -2.20 -9.98
N ASP A 117 -32.83 -0.95 -9.56
CA ASP A 117 -33.27 -0.50 -8.22
C ASP A 117 -32.23 -0.41 -7.08
N ARG A 118 -30.93 -0.65 -7.34
CA ARG A 118 -29.84 -0.36 -6.37
C ARG A 118 -28.83 0.62 -6.93
N ARG A 119 -28.20 1.42 -6.05
CA ARG A 119 -27.04 2.27 -6.44
C ARG A 119 -25.96 1.35 -7.03
N PRO A 120 -25.44 1.65 -8.23
CA PRO A 120 -24.41 0.83 -8.83
C PRO A 120 -23.13 0.86 -7.99
N VAL A 121 -22.43 -0.27 -7.96
CA VAL A 121 -21.14 -0.46 -7.30
C VAL A 121 -20.03 -0.23 -8.32
N GLY A 122 -19.07 0.61 -7.96
CA GLY A 122 -17.83 0.82 -8.70
C GLY A 122 -16.86 -0.32 -8.44
N ILE A 123 -16.26 -0.83 -9.51
CA ILE A 123 -15.29 -1.92 -9.49
C ILE A 123 -14.06 -1.47 -10.27
N VAL A 124 -12.86 -1.77 -9.77
CA VAL A 124 -11.58 -1.55 -10.48
C VAL A 124 -10.86 -2.88 -10.69
N GLY A 125 -10.23 -3.06 -11.84
CA GLY A 125 -9.47 -4.27 -12.15
C GLY A 125 -8.56 -4.11 -13.36
N ASP A 126 -7.65 -5.06 -13.57
CA ASP A 126 -6.71 -5.09 -14.70
C ASP A 126 -7.08 -6.13 -15.77
N GLY A 127 -8.23 -6.81 -15.60
CA GLY A 127 -8.66 -7.93 -16.42
C GLY A 127 -8.31 -9.30 -15.84
N THR A 128 -7.35 -9.38 -14.90
CA THR A 128 -7.02 -10.60 -14.15
C THR A 128 -7.68 -10.64 -12.78
N PHE A 129 -7.93 -9.49 -12.16
CA PHE A 129 -8.65 -9.38 -10.90
C PHE A 129 -9.73 -8.29 -10.96
N VAL A 130 -10.63 -8.31 -9.97
CA VAL A 130 -11.59 -7.23 -9.71
C VAL A 130 -11.60 -6.84 -8.24
N THR A 131 -11.77 -5.55 -7.96
CA THR A 131 -11.80 -4.99 -6.61
C THR A 131 -13.00 -4.08 -6.43
N ALA A 132 -13.75 -4.28 -5.34
CA ALA A 132 -14.75 -3.33 -4.86
C ALA A 132 -14.24 -2.59 -3.62
N VAL A 133 -14.64 -1.33 -3.44
CA VAL A 133 -14.15 -0.48 -2.36
C VAL A 133 -15.31 0.04 -1.51
N LEU A 134 -15.15 -0.04 -0.20
CA LEU A 134 -16.05 0.51 0.79
C LEU A 134 -15.38 1.71 1.48
N GLN A 135 -16.10 2.80 1.68
CA GLN A 135 -15.72 3.86 2.61
C GLN A 135 -16.36 3.59 3.96
N VAL A 136 -15.57 3.67 5.02
CA VAL A 136 -15.98 3.36 6.40
C VAL A 136 -15.73 4.57 7.28
N GLU A 137 -16.79 5.00 7.96
CA GLU A 137 -16.79 6.11 8.90
C GLU A 137 -17.27 5.60 10.27
N ALA A 138 -16.59 6.01 11.34
CA ALA A 138 -17.08 5.78 12.69
C ALA A 138 -18.33 6.65 12.90
N ASP A 139 -19.41 6.09 13.42
CA ASP A 139 -20.64 6.85 13.64
C ASP A 139 -20.44 7.86 14.77
N ALA A 140 -20.55 9.15 14.44
CA ALA A 140 -20.38 10.27 15.38
C ALA A 140 -21.76 10.74 15.87
N THR A 141 -22.56 9.84 16.46
CA THR A 141 -23.92 10.16 16.91
C THR A 141 -24.00 10.88 18.26
N ALA A 142 -22.88 11.37 18.81
CA ALA A 142 -22.92 12.28 19.96
C ALA A 142 -21.83 13.36 19.86
N LEU A 143 -22.25 14.63 19.85
CA LEU A 143 -21.44 15.86 19.90
C LEU A 143 -20.50 15.99 21.13
N ARG A 144 -20.29 14.92 21.90
CA ARG A 144 -19.45 14.89 23.12
C ARG A 144 -18.67 13.60 23.36
N ALA A 145 -18.64 12.64 22.44
CA ALA A 145 -17.77 11.48 22.54
C ALA A 145 -16.53 11.68 21.66
N GLU A 146 -15.36 11.59 22.28
CA GLU A 146 -14.03 11.59 21.67
C GLU A 146 -14.02 10.99 20.25
N VAL A 147 -13.92 11.87 19.25
CA VAL A 147 -14.18 11.66 17.79
C VAL A 147 -13.30 10.58 17.10
N SER A 148 -12.57 9.71 17.80
CA SER A 148 -11.70 8.74 17.11
C SER A 148 -11.37 7.41 17.81
N ARG A 149 -12.20 6.92 18.75
CA ARG A 149 -11.81 5.74 19.54
C ARG A 149 -12.31 4.36 19.11
N GLN A 150 -13.26 4.19 18.19
CA GLN A 150 -13.62 2.83 17.76
C GLN A 150 -12.65 2.35 16.66
N PRO A 151 -11.68 1.46 16.96
CA PRO A 151 -10.82 0.91 15.93
C PRO A 151 -11.64 0.04 14.97
N LEU A 152 -11.30 0.07 13.68
CA LEU A 152 -11.91 -0.82 12.70
C LEU A 152 -11.71 -2.28 13.14
N PRO A 153 -12.78 -3.09 13.27
CA PRO A 153 -12.67 -4.46 13.73
C PRO A 153 -12.00 -5.33 12.65
N LEU A 154 -10.68 -5.54 12.78
CA LEU A 154 -9.89 -6.33 11.83
C LEU A 154 -10.42 -7.77 11.66
N GLY A 155 -11.09 -8.30 12.69
CA GLY A 155 -11.77 -9.60 12.61
C GLY A 155 -12.85 -9.65 11.53
N LEU A 156 -13.66 -8.59 11.38
CA LEU A 156 -14.71 -8.55 10.34
C LEU A 156 -14.10 -8.46 8.93
N VAL A 157 -13.02 -7.71 8.77
CA VAL A 157 -12.30 -7.62 7.48
C VAL A 157 -11.62 -8.94 7.12
N ARG A 158 -11.06 -9.64 8.12
CA ARG A 158 -10.53 -11.00 7.95
C ARG A 158 -11.62 -11.97 7.53
N ASP A 159 -12.77 -11.94 8.18
CA ASP A 159 -13.87 -12.87 7.92
C ASP A 159 -14.44 -12.67 6.50
N ALA A 160 -14.34 -11.46 5.94
CA ALA A 160 -14.69 -11.19 4.55
C ALA A 160 -13.75 -11.85 3.51
N LEU A 161 -12.61 -12.44 3.89
CA LEU A 161 -11.74 -13.17 2.96
C LEU A 161 -12.40 -14.43 2.39
N GLU A 162 -13.39 -15.01 3.07
CA GLU A 162 -14.17 -16.14 2.57
C GLU A 162 -15.65 -16.02 2.97
N VAL A 163 -16.53 -15.85 1.99
CA VAL A 163 -17.98 -15.69 2.20
C VAL A 163 -18.74 -16.47 1.14
N ASP A 164 -19.67 -17.34 1.53
CA ASP A 164 -20.54 -18.09 0.60
C ASP A 164 -19.77 -18.81 -0.53
N GLY A 165 -18.62 -19.43 -0.19
CA GLY A 165 -17.73 -20.11 -1.15
C GLY A 165 -16.89 -19.17 -2.03
N ILE A 166 -17.06 -17.85 -1.90
CA ILE A 166 -16.24 -16.84 -2.58
C ILE A 166 -14.97 -16.64 -1.76
N ARG A 167 -13.81 -16.78 -2.41
CA ARG A 167 -12.50 -16.58 -1.79
C ARG A 167 -11.83 -15.36 -2.39
N LEU A 168 -11.51 -14.38 -1.55
CA LEU A 168 -10.76 -13.19 -1.96
C LEU A 168 -9.26 -13.51 -2.05
N GLU A 169 -8.56 -12.85 -2.97
CA GLU A 169 -7.09 -12.80 -2.98
C GLU A 169 -6.61 -12.05 -1.73
N SER A 170 -7.26 -10.92 -1.43
CA SER A 170 -6.90 -10.06 -0.31
C SER A 170 -7.99 -9.06 0.06
N ALA A 171 -7.92 -8.58 1.30
CA ALA A 171 -8.67 -7.43 1.79
C ALA A 171 -7.70 -6.38 2.31
N GLN A 172 -7.78 -5.15 1.80
CA GLN A 172 -6.86 -4.07 2.11
C GLN A 172 -7.60 -2.95 2.82
N ILE A 173 -7.10 -2.55 3.98
CA ILE A 173 -7.53 -1.36 4.70
C ILE A 173 -6.57 -0.23 4.34
N VAL A 174 -7.10 0.88 3.84
CA VAL A 174 -6.33 2.09 3.53
C VAL A 174 -6.85 3.23 4.39
N LEU A 175 -5.98 3.77 5.23
CA LEU A 175 -6.23 4.93 6.07
C LEU A 175 -5.46 6.11 5.48
N HIS A 176 -6.18 7.13 5.04
CA HIS A 176 -5.61 8.38 4.55
C HIS A 176 -5.90 9.51 5.52
N THR A 177 -4.86 10.21 5.96
CA THR A 177 -4.97 11.31 6.90
C THR A 177 -4.30 12.57 6.39
N GLN A 178 -4.92 13.70 6.69
CA GLN A 178 -4.31 15.02 6.56
C GLN A 178 -4.23 15.64 7.96
N PRO A 179 -3.04 15.99 8.44
CA PRO A 179 -2.90 16.60 9.75
C PRO A 179 -3.60 17.96 9.80
N ALA A 180 -4.03 18.36 11.00
CA ALA A 180 -4.51 19.72 11.22
C ALA A 180 -3.34 20.73 11.18
N PRO A 181 -3.55 21.99 10.77
CA PRO A 181 -4.70 22.47 9.99
C PRO A 181 -4.65 21.92 8.55
N ALA A 182 -5.80 21.48 8.01
CA ALA A 182 -5.88 20.94 6.64
C ALA A 182 -5.52 21.99 5.57
N LEU A 183 -5.83 23.26 5.85
CA LEU A 183 -5.41 24.39 5.02
C LEU A 183 -3.96 24.76 5.33
N HIS A 184 -3.13 24.80 4.29
CA HIS A 184 -1.76 25.28 4.42
C HIS A 184 -1.77 26.80 4.55
N LEU A 185 -1.74 27.24 5.78
CA LEU A 185 -1.49 28.64 6.10
C LEU A 185 0.01 28.82 6.33
N PRO A 186 0.57 30.01 6.02
CA PRO A 186 1.96 30.32 6.35
C PRO A 186 2.26 29.96 7.81
N ARG A 187 3.47 29.46 8.10
CA ARG A 187 3.85 29.06 9.47
C ARG A 187 3.67 30.17 10.51
N GLN A 188 3.75 31.42 10.07
CA GLN A 188 3.59 32.62 10.88
C GLN A 188 2.12 33.04 11.05
N SER A 189 1.17 32.31 10.47
CA SER A 189 -0.24 32.64 10.56
C SER A 189 -0.78 32.40 11.97
N VAL A 190 -1.69 33.29 12.39
CA VAL A 190 -2.37 33.23 13.69
C VAL A 190 -3.10 31.90 13.88
N ALA A 191 -3.71 31.36 12.83
CA ALA A 191 -4.38 30.06 12.88
C ALA A 191 -3.39 28.91 13.17
N VAL A 192 -2.21 28.88 12.54
CA VAL A 192 -1.21 27.84 12.83
C VAL A 192 -0.74 27.98 14.28
N ALA A 193 -0.43 29.20 14.74
CA ALA A 193 0.01 29.43 16.12
C ALA A 193 -1.05 29.00 17.16
N ASN A 194 -2.34 29.24 16.89
CA ASN A 194 -3.43 28.93 17.82
C ASN A 194 -3.83 27.45 17.83
N TYR A 195 -3.80 26.76 16.67
CA TYR A 195 -4.26 25.38 16.57
C TYR A 195 -3.14 24.34 16.77
N LEU A 196 -1.86 24.72 16.61
CA LEU A 196 -0.73 23.81 16.79
C LEU A 196 -0.64 23.21 18.21
N PRO A 197 -0.83 23.96 19.32
CA PRO A 197 -0.82 23.38 20.66
C PRO A 197 -1.93 22.33 20.86
N LEU A 198 -3.13 22.61 20.34
CA LEU A 198 -4.27 21.67 20.41
C LEU A 198 -4.00 20.41 19.58
N GLN A 199 -3.37 20.55 18.42
CA GLN A 199 -2.92 19.41 17.62
C GLN A 199 -1.86 18.59 18.36
N GLN A 200 -0.89 19.23 19.02
CA GLN A 200 0.14 18.53 19.79
C GLN A 200 -0.45 17.75 20.98
N GLN A 201 -1.52 18.28 21.59
CA GLN A 201 -2.23 17.62 22.70
C GLN A 201 -3.12 16.46 22.22
N THR A 202 -3.85 16.65 21.12
CA THR A 202 -4.89 15.69 20.69
C THR A 202 -4.39 14.68 19.66
N GLY A 203 -3.42 15.06 18.83
CA GLY A 203 -2.92 14.25 17.71
C GLY A 203 -3.96 13.96 16.63
N THR A 204 -5.14 14.57 16.70
CA THR A 204 -6.28 14.27 15.82
C THR A 204 -6.03 14.90 14.44
N PRO A 205 -6.06 14.12 13.35
CA PRO A 205 -5.94 14.65 12.00
C PRO A 205 -7.19 15.48 11.65
N ALA A 206 -7.03 16.50 10.80
CA ALA A 206 -8.16 17.30 10.32
C ALA A 206 -9.04 16.52 9.33
N VAL A 207 -8.44 15.61 8.55
CA VAL A 207 -9.15 14.69 7.66
C VAL A 207 -8.69 13.28 7.95
N ARG A 208 -9.64 12.35 8.11
CA ARG A 208 -9.38 10.92 8.26
C ARG A 208 -10.38 10.14 7.43
N ILE A 209 -9.89 9.51 6.36
CA ILE A 209 -10.71 8.68 5.46
C ILE A 209 -10.22 7.24 5.57
N THR A 210 -11.15 6.30 5.73
CA THR A 210 -10.84 4.87 5.78
C THR A 210 -11.56 4.17 4.62
N TRP A 211 -10.78 3.48 3.79
CA TRP A 211 -11.30 2.60 2.76
C TRP A 211 -10.97 1.14 3.07
N VAL A 212 -11.88 0.24 2.68
CA VAL A 212 -11.63 -1.20 2.64
C VAL A 212 -11.82 -1.68 1.21
N ALA A 213 -10.75 -2.13 0.58
CA ALA A 213 -10.73 -2.65 -0.78
C ALA A 213 -10.67 -4.18 -0.76
N LEU A 214 -11.62 -4.83 -1.43
CA LEU A 214 -11.79 -6.28 -1.47
C LEU A 214 -11.42 -6.79 -2.86
N LYS A 215 -10.27 -7.47 -2.98
CA LYS A 215 -9.75 -7.96 -4.25
C LYS A 215 -10.06 -9.43 -4.44
N LEU A 216 -10.65 -9.73 -5.60
CA LEU A 216 -11.00 -11.07 -6.03
C LEU A 216 -10.20 -11.41 -7.28
N ASP A 217 -9.47 -12.51 -7.20
CA ASP A 217 -8.95 -13.22 -8.36
C ASP A 217 -9.96 -14.34 -8.71
N PRO A 218 -10.58 -14.31 -9.90
CA PRO A 218 -11.58 -15.31 -10.30
C PRO A 218 -11.04 -16.75 -10.25
N GLU A 219 -9.74 -16.97 -10.43
CA GLU A 219 -9.13 -18.29 -10.43
C GLU A 219 -9.16 -18.94 -9.03
N LEU A 220 -9.13 -18.14 -7.96
CA LEU A 220 -9.16 -18.64 -6.58
C LEU A 220 -10.53 -19.18 -6.15
N CYS A 221 -11.60 -18.86 -6.88
CA CYS A 221 -12.97 -19.26 -6.57
C CYS A 221 -13.80 -19.57 -7.83
N ALA A 222 -13.21 -20.30 -8.78
CA ALA A 222 -13.81 -20.60 -10.08
C ALA A 222 -15.24 -21.19 -10.00
N GLU A 223 -15.51 -22.09 -9.03
CA GLU A 223 -16.85 -22.66 -8.83
C GLU A 223 -17.88 -21.59 -8.43
N ALA A 224 -17.51 -20.68 -7.52
CA ALA A 224 -18.38 -19.60 -7.07
C ALA A 224 -18.66 -18.58 -8.18
N VAL A 225 -17.65 -18.34 -9.04
CA VAL A 225 -17.77 -17.49 -10.24
C VAL A 225 -18.68 -18.14 -11.28
N ALA A 226 -18.48 -19.44 -11.57
CA ALA A 226 -19.30 -20.20 -12.51
C ALA A 226 -20.77 -20.22 -12.08
N ALA A 227 -21.05 -20.49 -10.80
CA ALA A 227 -22.40 -20.47 -10.23
C ALA A 227 -23.12 -19.11 -10.36
N ARG A 228 -22.38 -18.02 -10.61
CA ARG A 228 -22.92 -16.66 -10.75
C ARG A 228 -22.94 -16.15 -12.20
N GLY A 229 -22.80 -17.06 -13.17
CA GLY A 229 -22.85 -16.77 -14.60
C GLY A 229 -21.49 -16.74 -15.29
N GLY A 230 -20.41 -17.09 -14.59
CA GLY A 230 -19.08 -17.27 -15.17
C GLY A 230 -18.39 -15.97 -15.61
N GLY A 231 -17.11 -16.13 -16.00
CA GLY A 231 -16.28 -15.04 -16.55
C GLY A 231 -16.27 -13.77 -15.70
N ALA A 232 -16.14 -12.62 -16.37
CA ALA A 232 -16.07 -11.32 -15.72
C ALA A 232 -17.36 -10.94 -14.97
N THR A 233 -18.54 -11.37 -15.46
CA THR A 233 -19.83 -11.08 -14.80
C THR A 233 -19.97 -11.85 -13.49
N GLY A 234 -19.59 -13.12 -13.46
CA GLY A 234 -19.54 -13.92 -12.23
C GLY A 234 -18.56 -13.33 -11.22
N ALA A 235 -17.38 -12.90 -11.67
CA ALA A 235 -16.38 -12.25 -10.81
C ALA A 235 -16.91 -10.96 -10.17
N ARG A 236 -17.55 -10.07 -10.96
CA ARG A 236 -18.19 -8.85 -10.45
C ARG A 236 -19.29 -9.14 -9.44
N LYS A 237 -20.15 -10.14 -9.70
CA LYS A 237 -21.18 -10.58 -8.75
C LYS A 237 -20.58 -11.11 -7.45
N CYS A 238 -19.49 -11.87 -7.53
CA CYS A 238 -18.80 -12.38 -6.36
C CYS A 238 -18.26 -11.23 -5.49
N VAL A 239 -17.49 -10.29 -6.07
CA VAL A 239 -16.89 -9.21 -5.27
C VAL A 239 -17.95 -8.29 -4.65
N VAL A 240 -19.03 -8.00 -5.38
CA VAL A 240 -20.17 -7.21 -4.87
C VAL A 240 -20.89 -7.94 -3.74
N ARG A 241 -21.09 -9.26 -3.84
CA ARG A 241 -21.68 -10.08 -2.77
C ARG A 241 -20.87 -9.99 -1.47
N VAL A 242 -19.54 -10.04 -1.57
CA VAL A 242 -18.65 -9.92 -0.40
C VAL A 242 -18.63 -8.49 0.14
N ALA A 243 -18.66 -7.48 -0.73
CA ALA A 243 -18.77 -6.07 -0.32
C ALA A 243 -20.07 -5.81 0.46
N ASP A 244 -21.22 -6.26 -0.05
CA ASP A 244 -22.51 -6.15 0.64
C ASP A 244 -22.51 -6.89 1.99
N HIS A 245 -21.87 -8.07 2.03
CA HIS A 245 -21.71 -8.81 3.29
C HIS A 245 -20.92 -7.98 4.31
N LEU A 246 -19.72 -7.50 3.94
CA LEU A 246 -18.89 -6.73 4.85
C LEU A 246 -19.56 -5.41 5.27
N ALA A 247 -20.24 -4.73 4.35
CA ALA A 247 -21.00 -3.52 4.63
C ALA A 247 -22.05 -3.79 5.72
N SER A 248 -22.87 -4.82 5.55
CA SER A 248 -23.88 -5.23 6.53
C SER A 248 -23.27 -5.56 7.90
N ARG A 249 -22.14 -6.29 7.93
CA ARG A 249 -21.46 -6.67 9.18
C ARG A 249 -20.87 -5.47 9.92
N LEU A 250 -20.27 -4.52 9.19
CA LEU A 250 -19.72 -3.29 9.75
C LEU A 250 -20.82 -2.33 10.22
N THR A 251 -21.92 -2.20 9.48
CA THR A 251 -23.09 -1.44 9.93
C THR A 251 -23.69 -2.02 11.21
N GLY A 252 -23.81 -3.36 11.30
CA GLY A 252 -24.20 -4.03 12.54
C GLY A 252 -23.22 -3.83 13.71
N ALA A 253 -21.99 -3.39 13.44
CA ALA A 253 -20.98 -3.06 14.44
C ALA A 253 -20.90 -1.55 14.76
N GLY A 254 -21.84 -0.74 14.26
CA GLY A 254 -21.94 0.69 14.55
C GLY A 254 -21.16 1.61 13.60
N PHE A 255 -20.69 1.12 12.44
CA PHE A 255 -20.02 1.95 11.45
C PHE A 255 -20.99 2.42 10.36
N ARG A 256 -20.79 3.65 9.88
CA ARG A 256 -21.41 4.10 8.63
C ARG A 256 -20.55 3.58 7.47
N VAL A 257 -21.17 2.84 6.56
CA VAL A 257 -20.48 2.20 5.45
C VAL A 257 -21.16 2.53 4.14
N THR A 258 -20.36 2.95 3.16
CA THR A 258 -20.80 3.22 1.80
C THR A 258 -19.98 2.34 0.86
N VAL A 259 -20.64 1.42 0.14
CA VAL A 259 -20.01 0.76 -1.00
C VAL A 259 -19.93 1.81 -2.12
N LEU A 260 -18.72 2.09 -2.60
CA LEU A 260 -18.49 3.18 -3.55
C LEU A 260 -19.06 2.81 -4.92
N ASP A 261 -19.70 3.78 -5.58
CA ASP A 261 -19.98 3.72 -7.01
C ASP A 261 -18.71 4.05 -7.82
N GLU A 262 -18.81 4.06 -9.15
CA GLU A 262 -17.65 4.28 -10.02
C GLU A 262 -17.01 5.67 -9.81
N GLU A 263 -17.83 6.72 -9.66
CA GLU A 263 -17.35 8.07 -9.37
C GLU A 263 -16.66 8.14 -8.00
N GLY A 264 -17.29 7.60 -6.95
CA GLY A 264 -16.70 7.54 -5.62
C GLY A 264 -15.39 6.73 -5.58
N LEU A 265 -15.30 5.66 -6.37
CA LEU A 265 -14.08 4.87 -6.53
C LEU A 265 -12.95 5.67 -7.18
N VAL A 266 -13.23 6.38 -8.28
CA VAL A 266 -12.25 7.25 -8.94
C VAL A 266 -11.79 8.35 -7.98
N ALA A 267 -12.71 8.98 -7.25
CA ALA A 267 -12.40 10.01 -6.26
C ALA A 267 -11.52 9.46 -5.11
N ALA A 268 -11.77 8.22 -4.66
CA ALA A 268 -10.95 7.55 -3.63
C ALA A 268 -9.53 7.26 -4.13
N LEU A 269 -9.38 6.82 -5.38
CA LEU A 269 -8.07 6.59 -6.00
C LEU A 269 -7.29 7.90 -6.17
N ALA A 270 -7.93 8.95 -6.67
CA ALA A 270 -7.33 10.28 -6.82
C ALA A 270 -6.91 10.87 -5.47
N THR A 271 -7.79 10.80 -4.46
CA THR A 271 -7.53 11.27 -3.09
C THR A 271 -6.37 10.51 -2.46
N SER A 272 -6.37 9.17 -2.56
CA SER A 272 -5.27 8.36 -2.04
C SER A 272 -3.96 8.65 -2.78
N ALA A 273 -3.98 8.82 -4.11
CA ALA A 273 -2.81 9.26 -4.89
C ALA A 273 -2.33 10.67 -4.50
N CYS A 274 -3.13 11.42 -3.75
CA CYS A 274 -2.99 12.85 -3.48
C CYS A 274 -2.89 13.68 -4.77
N ALA A 275 -3.63 13.33 -5.82
CA ALA A 275 -3.70 14.13 -7.04
C ALA A 275 -4.08 15.59 -6.69
N ASP A 276 -3.47 16.56 -7.37
CA ASP A 276 -3.83 17.96 -7.15
C ASP A 276 -5.21 18.24 -7.78
N PRO A 277 -6.21 18.71 -6.99
CA PRO A 277 -7.54 18.99 -7.52
C PRO A 277 -7.54 20.07 -8.62
N LEU A 278 -6.65 21.06 -8.54
CA LEU A 278 -6.56 22.13 -9.55
C LEU A 278 -6.05 21.58 -10.87
N VAL A 279 -4.95 20.80 -10.82
CA VAL A 279 -4.39 20.15 -12.02
C VAL A 279 -5.38 19.15 -12.61
N THR A 280 -6.16 18.46 -11.76
CA THR A 280 -7.21 17.54 -12.21
C THR A 280 -8.34 18.28 -12.92
N ALA A 281 -8.77 19.42 -12.40
CA ALA A 281 -9.80 20.25 -13.03
C ALA A 281 -9.32 20.89 -14.34
N GLU A 282 -8.06 21.31 -14.41
CA GLU A 282 -7.43 21.80 -15.65
C GLU A 282 -7.35 20.68 -16.71
N ALA A 283 -6.92 19.48 -16.32
CA ALA A 283 -6.86 18.32 -17.21
C ALA A 283 -8.23 17.82 -17.70
N ALA A 284 -9.32 18.18 -17.00
CA ALA A 284 -10.69 17.95 -17.46
C ALA A 284 -11.13 18.94 -18.55
N ARG A 285 -10.50 20.12 -18.63
CA ARG A 285 -10.83 21.19 -19.58
C ARG A 285 -9.92 21.20 -20.82
N GLY A 286 -8.70 20.67 -20.71
CA GLY A 286 -7.68 20.70 -21.77
C GLY A 286 -7.60 19.42 -22.60
N SER A 287 -7.08 19.54 -23.83
CA SER A 287 -6.87 18.43 -24.77
C SER A 287 -5.47 17.79 -24.68
N ALA A 288 -4.45 18.54 -24.28
CA ALA A 288 -3.09 18.03 -24.08
C ALA A 288 -2.87 17.66 -22.61
N ARG A 289 -2.77 16.36 -22.33
CA ARG A 289 -2.44 15.85 -20.99
C ARG A 289 -0.95 15.59 -20.90
N GLU A 290 -0.23 16.49 -20.24
CA GLU A 290 1.14 16.21 -19.82
C GLU A 290 1.15 15.06 -18.79
N ARG A 291 2.27 14.34 -18.76
CA ARG A 291 2.47 13.27 -17.78
C ARG A 291 2.41 13.84 -16.36
N ARG A 292 1.49 13.32 -15.55
CA ARG A 292 1.23 13.80 -14.19
C ARG A 292 2.16 13.18 -13.15
N THR A 293 2.71 12.00 -13.43
CA THR A 293 3.48 11.21 -12.48
C THR A 293 4.92 10.93 -12.91
N GLN A 294 5.83 10.82 -11.94
CA GLN A 294 7.23 10.53 -12.21
C GLN A 294 7.87 9.71 -11.09
N GLU A 295 8.43 8.56 -11.42
CA GLU A 295 9.21 7.73 -10.49
C GLU A 295 10.69 8.13 -10.51
N SER A 296 11.24 8.44 -9.33
CA SER A 296 12.68 8.56 -9.10
C SER A 296 13.17 7.46 -8.16
N GLY A 297 14.49 7.34 -7.97
CA GLY A 297 15.05 6.27 -7.14
C GLY A 297 14.68 6.31 -5.65
N ARG A 298 14.08 7.39 -5.14
CA ARG A 298 13.73 7.56 -3.72
C ARG A 298 12.35 8.16 -3.46
N ASN A 299 11.72 8.70 -4.50
CA ASN A 299 10.43 9.37 -4.40
C ASN A 299 9.62 9.08 -5.67
N TRP A 300 8.32 9.25 -5.55
CA TRP A 300 7.40 9.35 -6.67
C TRP A 300 6.73 10.71 -6.61
N ARG A 301 6.52 11.36 -7.75
CA ARG A 301 5.83 12.65 -7.85
C ARG A 301 4.50 12.44 -8.54
N CYS A 302 3.46 13.11 -8.06
CA CYS A 302 2.20 13.35 -8.78
C CYS A 302 1.94 14.84 -8.75
N ASP A 303 1.83 15.46 -9.92
CA ASP A 303 1.65 16.91 -10.05
C ASP A 303 2.76 17.66 -9.28
N ASN A 304 2.38 18.56 -8.38
CA ASN A 304 3.26 19.32 -7.50
C ASN A 304 3.59 18.59 -6.18
N ARG A 305 3.21 17.31 -6.00
CA ARG A 305 3.35 16.58 -4.73
C ARG A 305 4.35 15.46 -4.82
N ARG A 306 5.14 15.30 -3.76
CA ARG A 306 6.21 14.28 -3.68
C ARG A 306 5.89 13.28 -2.59
N HIS A 307 6.12 12.02 -2.90
CA HIS A 307 5.75 10.89 -2.06
C HIS A 307 6.97 10.05 -1.73
N THR A 308 6.95 9.43 -0.56
CA THR A 308 7.88 8.35 -0.22
C THR A 308 7.14 7.25 0.51
N THR A 309 7.24 6.03 -0.05
CA THR A 309 6.63 4.84 0.52
C THR A 309 7.64 3.96 1.26
N TYR A 310 7.17 3.38 2.35
CA TYR A 310 7.85 2.46 3.23
C TYR A 310 7.06 1.17 3.36
N TRP A 311 7.77 0.05 3.44
CA TRP A 311 7.28 -1.23 3.91
C TRP A 311 7.51 -1.35 5.42
N ILE A 312 6.57 -1.95 6.14
CA ILE A 312 6.70 -2.26 7.57
C ILE A 312 7.41 -3.61 7.72
N GLY A 313 8.75 -3.56 7.88
CA GLY A 313 9.60 -4.74 8.03
C GLY A 313 9.52 -5.40 9.38
N ARG A 314 9.24 -4.62 10.41
CA ARG A 314 8.98 -5.12 11.76
C ARG A 314 7.82 -4.34 12.33
N TRP A 315 6.78 -5.04 12.76
CA TRP A 315 5.67 -4.43 13.45
C TRP A 315 6.09 -4.03 14.88
N PRO A 316 5.48 -2.99 15.46
CA PRO A 316 5.70 -2.65 16.87
C PRO A 316 5.45 -3.91 17.72
N GLN A 317 6.29 -4.17 18.73
CA GLN A 317 6.13 -5.34 19.60
C GLN A 317 4.73 -5.29 20.22
N LEU A 318 3.89 -6.26 19.85
CA LEU A 318 2.49 -6.38 20.23
C LEU A 318 2.37 -6.69 21.73
N GLY A 319 2.57 -5.69 22.58
CA GLY A 319 2.34 -5.77 24.03
C GLY A 319 0.86 -5.65 24.42
N GLY A 320 -0.08 -6.08 23.55
CA GLY A 320 -1.52 -5.97 23.75
C GLY A 320 -2.29 -5.37 22.56
N ALA A 321 -3.63 -5.47 22.63
CA ALA A 321 -4.57 -5.05 21.57
C ALA A 321 -4.47 -3.55 21.19
N GLU A 322 -3.89 -2.71 22.06
CA GLU A 322 -3.77 -1.26 21.86
C GLU A 322 -2.53 -0.81 21.07
N SER A 323 -1.57 -1.71 20.84
CA SER A 323 -0.26 -1.35 20.25
C SER A 323 -0.36 -0.84 18.80
N LEU A 324 -1.24 -1.42 17.98
CA LEU A 324 -1.45 -1.00 16.59
C LEU A 324 -2.22 0.33 16.50
N PRO A 325 -3.37 0.54 17.18
CA PRO A 325 -4.03 1.85 17.20
C PRO A 325 -3.11 2.99 17.65
N ARG A 326 -2.32 2.78 18.70
CA ARG A 326 -1.35 3.79 19.20
C ARG A 326 -0.27 4.12 18.17
N PHE A 327 0.28 3.09 17.51
CA PHE A 327 1.23 3.29 16.41
C PHE A 327 0.59 4.07 15.26
N LEU A 328 -0.64 3.71 14.85
CA LEU A 328 -1.38 4.39 13.79
C LEU A 328 -1.60 5.85 14.12
N THR A 329 -2.09 6.18 15.31
CA THR A 329 -2.26 7.57 15.76
C THR A 329 -0.96 8.35 15.62
N GLY A 330 0.17 7.78 16.09
CA GLY A 330 1.47 8.42 16.01
C GLY A 330 1.94 8.69 14.58
N VAL A 331 1.80 7.72 13.67
CA VAL A 331 2.24 7.91 12.27
C VAL A 331 1.28 8.76 11.46
N THR A 332 -0.01 8.78 11.77
CA THR A 332 -1.00 9.61 11.06
C THR A 332 -1.03 11.07 11.52
N ALA A 333 -0.44 11.37 12.68
CA ALA A 333 -0.32 12.73 13.22
C ALA A 333 0.91 13.51 12.70
N ILE A 334 1.71 12.90 11.80
CA ILE A 334 2.93 13.51 11.27
C ILE A 334 2.57 14.77 10.47
N PRO A 335 3.28 15.90 10.68
CA PRO A 335 3.09 17.11 9.88
C PRO A 335 3.62 16.88 8.46
N ALA A 336 2.70 16.60 7.55
CA ALA A 336 2.90 16.35 6.13
C ALA A 336 1.65 16.81 5.37
N LEU A 337 1.69 16.85 4.04
CA LEU A 337 0.47 17.08 3.25
C LEU A 337 -0.55 15.98 3.54
N ALA A 338 -0.08 14.73 3.52
CA ALA A 338 -0.89 13.57 3.85
C ALA A 338 0.00 12.42 4.33
N THR A 339 -0.57 11.56 5.17
CA THR A 339 -0.02 10.24 5.49
C THR A 339 -1.03 9.18 5.11
N THR A 340 -0.59 8.15 4.39
CA THR A 340 -1.42 7.01 4.00
C THR A 340 -0.84 5.74 4.60
N PHE A 341 -1.61 5.06 5.43
CA PHE A 341 -1.30 3.73 5.94
C PHE A 341 -2.13 2.71 5.17
N SER A 342 -1.50 1.61 4.75
CA SER A 342 -2.19 0.49 4.13
C SER A 342 -1.84 -0.82 4.83
N LEU A 343 -2.87 -1.60 5.18
CA LEU A 343 -2.76 -2.94 5.73
C LEU A 343 -3.49 -3.91 4.81
N THR A 344 -2.77 -4.83 4.20
CA THR A 344 -3.34 -5.90 3.37
C THR A 344 -3.37 -7.20 4.17
N LEU A 345 -4.56 -7.80 4.25
CA LEU A 345 -4.82 -9.12 4.77
C LEU A 345 -4.96 -10.08 3.59
N ALA A 346 -4.23 -11.18 3.60
CA ALA A 346 -4.39 -12.26 2.63
C ALA A 346 -4.30 -13.60 3.35
N ARG A 347 -4.99 -14.62 2.83
CA ARG A 347 -4.91 -15.97 3.41
C ARG A 347 -3.50 -16.53 3.23
N GLY A 348 -2.94 -17.05 4.31
CA GLY A 348 -1.68 -17.79 4.35
C GLY A 348 -1.92 -19.30 4.34
N GLU A 349 -0.82 -20.05 4.40
CA GLU A 349 -0.88 -21.51 4.52
C GLU A 349 -1.51 -21.92 5.86
N ARG A 350 -2.25 -23.05 5.88
CA ARG A 350 -2.85 -23.66 7.08
C ARG A 350 -3.79 -22.73 7.89
N GLN A 351 -4.66 -21.97 7.20
CA GLN A 351 -5.66 -21.07 7.82
C GLN A 351 -5.06 -19.88 8.60
N GLU A 352 -3.75 -19.60 8.45
CA GLU A 352 -3.16 -18.38 9.00
C GLU A 352 -3.47 -17.18 8.11
N VAL A 353 -3.51 -15.97 8.68
CA VAL A 353 -3.66 -14.73 7.92
C VAL A 353 -2.31 -14.05 7.80
N SER A 354 -1.89 -13.78 6.56
CA SER A 354 -0.71 -12.99 6.28
C SER A 354 -1.07 -11.49 6.29
N LEU A 355 -0.24 -10.71 6.97
CA LEU A 355 -0.36 -9.25 7.05
C LEU A 355 0.80 -8.58 6.32
N ARG A 356 0.49 -7.63 5.44
CA ARG A 356 1.46 -6.74 4.78
C ARG A 356 1.10 -5.29 5.08
N GLY A 357 2.10 -4.49 5.45
CA GLY A 357 1.90 -3.10 5.89
C GLY A 357 2.75 -2.12 5.09
N HIS A 358 2.13 -1.05 4.62
CA HIS A 358 2.80 0.05 3.93
C HIS A 358 2.45 1.39 4.55
N LEU A 359 3.39 2.32 4.49
CA LEU A 359 3.24 3.70 4.92
C LEU A 359 3.76 4.62 3.83
N ARG A 360 2.94 5.58 3.40
CA ARG A 360 3.32 6.62 2.46
C ARG A 360 3.16 7.99 3.12
N VAL A 361 4.20 8.79 3.04
CA VAL A 361 4.14 10.22 3.40
C VAL A 361 4.23 11.06 2.15
N THR A 362 3.43 12.12 2.11
CA THR A 362 3.35 13.05 0.99
C THR A 362 3.72 14.46 1.48
N GLY A 363 4.56 15.17 0.75
CA GLY A 363 4.87 16.59 0.96
C GLY A 363 4.60 17.40 -0.31
N ARG A 364 4.29 18.69 -0.15
CA ARG A 364 4.13 19.65 -1.26
C ARG A 364 5.48 20.06 -1.83
N SER A 365 6.53 20.05 -1.00
CA SER A 365 7.91 20.35 -1.42
C SER A 365 8.86 19.22 -1.02
N GLU A 366 10.09 19.29 -1.55
CA GLU A 366 11.14 18.36 -1.16
C GLU A 366 11.52 18.52 0.32
N GLU A 367 11.57 19.75 0.83
CA GLU A 367 11.86 20.04 2.23
C GLU A 367 10.78 19.48 3.17
N GLU A 368 9.50 19.68 2.84
CA GLU A 368 8.38 19.14 3.62
C GLU A 368 8.42 17.61 3.63
N LEU A 369 8.69 16.98 2.48
CA LEU A 369 8.83 15.53 2.40
C LEU A 369 10.02 15.03 3.22
N ILE A 370 11.16 15.73 3.22
CA ILE A 370 12.32 15.35 4.05
C ILE A 370 11.98 15.44 5.54
N ALA A 371 11.31 16.51 5.98
CA ALA A 371 10.89 16.68 7.36
C ALA A 371 9.88 15.60 7.80
N ALA A 372 8.83 15.38 7.00
CA ALA A 372 7.82 14.35 7.25
C ALA A 372 8.44 12.95 7.32
N ARG A 373 9.41 12.64 6.45
CA ARG A 373 10.13 11.36 6.47
C ARG A 373 10.95 11.17 7.75
N ARG A 374 11.63 12.21 8.25
CA ARG A 374 12.39 12.13 9.51
C ARG A 374 11.43 11.87 10.67
N ALA A 375 10.37 12.67 10.78
CA ALA A 375 9.34 12.50 11.79
C ALA A 375 8.70 11.09 11.76
N LEU A 376 8.41 10.55 10.56
CA LEU A 376 7.90 9.18 10.40
C LEU A 376 8.87 8.13 10.94
N GLN A 377 10.14 8.23 10.56
CA GLN A 377 11.15 7.28 10.97
C GLN A 377 11.37 7.33 12.48
N ASP A 378 11.39 8.52 13.08
CA ASP A 378 11.58 8.70 14.51
C ASP A 378 10.37 8.18 15.31
N THR A 379 9.14 8.46 14.86
CA THR A 379 7.92 7.91 15.48
C THR A 379 7.84 6.39 15.36
N ALA A 380 8.20 5.82 14.21
CA ALA A 380 8.25 4.38 14.05
C ALA A 380 9.29 3.72 14.96
N ARG A 381 10.50 4.30 15.04
CA ARG A 381 11.57 3.83 15.94
C ARG A 381 11.14 3.85 17.41
N ARG A 382 10.52 4.94 17.87
CA ARG A 382 9.96 5.06 19.23
C ARG A 382 8.90 4.00 19.54
N SER A 383 8.14 3.60 18.53
CA SER A 383 7.13 2.54 18.65
C SER A 383 7.69 1.13 18.48
N GLY A 384 9.00 0.97 18.24
CA GLY A 384 9.64 -0.32 17.96
C GLY A 384 9.42 -0.86 16.54
N ALA A 385 8.67 -0.14 15.71
CA ALA A 385 8.40 -0.49 14.32
C ALA A 385 9.64 -0.27 13.44
N GLY A 386 9.93 -1.24 12.57
CA GLY A 386 11.00 -1.17 11.59
C GLY A 386 10.44 -0.80 10.23
N LEU A 387 10.79 0.38 9.71
CA LEU A 387 10.40 0.82 8.38
C LEU A 387 11.54 0.62 7.37
N VAL A 388 11.20 0.09 6.20
CA VAL A 388 12.11 -0.07 5.07
C VAL A 388 11.62 0.81 3.94
N ARG A 389 12.39 1.83 3.57
CA ARG A 389 12.03 2.69 2.43
C ARG A 389 12.13 1.89 1.13
N LEU A 390 11.12 2.01 0.28
CA LEU A 390 11.05 1.31 -1.02
C LEU A 390 11.88 2.03 -2.08
N ASP A 391 13.18 2.18 -1.84
CA ASP A 391 14.09 2.81 -2.82
C ASP A 391 14.03 2.06 -4.16
N ARG A 392 13.77 2.81 -5.23
CA ARG A 392 13.56 2.30 -6.60
C ARG A 392 12.36 1.38 -6.75
N GLU A 393 11.44 1.40 -5.81
CA GLU A 393 10.21 0.60 -5.80
C GLU A 393 9.04 1.50 -5.36
N GLN A 394 9.07 2.78 -5.77
CA GLN A 394 8.11 3.78 -5.32
C GLN A 394 6.77 3.66 -6.04
N VAL A 395 6.75 3.26 -7.32
CA VAL A 395 5.49 2.94 -8.03
C VAL A 395 4.81 1.70 -7.44
N PRO A 396 5.50 0.56 -7.23
CA PRO A 396 4.93 -0.56 -6.48
C PRO A 396 4.41 -0.14 -5.09
N GLY A 397 5.18 0.68 -4.37
CA GLY A 397 4.74 1.24 -3.10
C GLY A 397 3.51 2.14 -3.21
N MET A 398 3.38 2.93 -4.28
CA MET A 398 2.20 3.75 -4.57
C MET A 398 0.97 2.85 -4.71
N LEU A 399 1.02 1.88 -5.63
CA LEU A 399 -0.06 0.92 -5.88
C LEU A 399 -0.46 0.16 -4.61
N ALA A 400 0.52 -0.24 -3.79
CA ALA A 400 0.29 -0.92 -2.52
C ALA A 400 -0.43 -0.06 -1.46
N THR A 401 -0.54 1.25 -1.70
CA THR A 401 -1.23 2.21 -0.81
C THR A 401 -2.45 2.87 -1.45
N LEU A 402 -2.76 2.57 -2.70
CA LEU A 402 -4.07 2.87 -3.29
C LEU A 402 -5.09 1.81 -2.84
N PRO A 403 -6.38 2.14 -2.72
CA PRO A 403 -7.45 1.19 -2.39
C PRO A 403 -7.75 0.24 -3.56
N LEU A 404 -6.79 -0.62 -3.91
CA LEU A 404 -6.85 -1.60 -5.00
C LEU A 404 -6.95 -3.05 -4.51
N GLY A 405 -6.89 -3.26 -3.19
CA GLY A 405 -6.82 -4.56 -2.54
C GLY A 405 -5.40 -5.07 -2.28
N GLY A 406 -4.38 -4.22 -2.47
CA GLY A 406 -2.97 -4.52 -2.28
C GLY A 406 -2.21 -4.75 -3.58
N ALA A 407 -0.90 -4.55 -3.55
CA ALA A 407 -0.02 -4.78 -4.69
C ALA A 407 0.42 -6.26 -4.75
N ARG A 408 0.59 -6.77 -5.96
CA ARG A 408 1.20 -8.08 -6.23
C ARG A 408 2.71 -8.02 -6.03
#